data_AF-L8JLM6-F1
#
_entry.id   AF-L8JLM6-F1
#
_cell.length_a   1.000
_cell.length_b   1.000
_cell.length_c   1.000
_cell.angle_alpha   90.00
_cell.angle_beta   90.00
_cell.angle_gamma   90.00
#
_symmetry.space_group_name_H-M   'P 1'
#
loop_
_entity.id
_entity.type
_entity.pdbx_description
1 polymer ?
#
loop_
_entity_poly.entity_id
_entity_poly.type
_entity_poly.pdbx_seq_one_letter_code
_entity_poly.pdbx_strand_id
1 'polypeptide(L)'
;MASRRYDFYLKDMLVSRNRIEGYVHDMSFDQFEKNYLIVDAVVRNFEITGEASKNIPKEIKAKYPQMPREQMYGLKNIVIHEYFGVDHHRLWTIDTSDLPANKKDLRERLKIKDII
;
A
#
# COMPACT_ATOMS: atom_id res chain seq x y z
N MET A 1 -20.76 -7.75 -14.31
CA MET A 1 -19.40 -8.27 -14.59
C MET A 1 -18.26 -7.42 -14.02
N ALA A 2 -18.43 -6.11 -13.80
CA ALA A 2 -17.41 -5.27 -13.13
C ALA A 2 -17.18 -5.60 -11.64
N SER A 3 -18.18 -6.20 -10.98
CA SER A 3 -18.13 -6.47 -9.53
C SER A 3 -17.06 -7.49 -9.10
N ARG A 4 -16.66 -8.42 -9.96
CA ARG A 4 -15.73 -9.50 -9.57
C ARG A 4 -14.25 -9.11 -9.72
N ARG A 5 -13.95 -7.98 -10.37
CA ARG A 5 -12.55 -7.56 -10.65
C ARG A 5 -12.00 -6.58 -9.62
N TYR A 6 -12.84 -5.77 -8.98
CA TYR A 6 -12.36 -4.81 -7.99
C TYR A 6 -11.96 -5.47 -6.66
N ASP A 7 -12.55 -6.62 -6.34
CA ASP A 7 -12.16 -7.44 -5.18
C ASP A 7 -10.69 -7.89 -5.25
N PHE A 8 -10.19 -8.19 -6.46
CA PHE A 8 -8.78 -8.50 -6.67
C PHE A 8 -7.88 -7.29 -6.38
N TYR A 9 -8.25 -6.09 -6.83
CA TYR A 9 -7.48 -4.88 -6.51
C TYR A 9 -7.45 -4.60 -5.01
N LEU A 10 -8.59 -4.74 -4.32
CA LEU A 10 -8.64 -4.58 -2.87
C LEU A 10 -7.79 -5.63 -2.15
N LYS A 11 -7.82 -6.87 -2.64
CA LYS A 11 -6.98 -7.97 -2.11
C LYS A 11 -5.49 -7.68 -2.35
N ASP A 12 -5.11 -7.22 -3.53
CA ASP A 12 -3.73 -6.89 -3.86
C ASP A 12 -3.20 -5.78 -2.94
N MET A 13 -4.00 -4.73 -2.69
CA MET A 13 -3.64 -3.67 -1.75
C MET A 13 -3.45 -4.21 -0.33
N LEU A 14 -4.34 -5.08 0.13
CA LEU A 14 -4.25 -5.66 1.48
C LEU A 14 -3.03 -6.59 1.62
N VAL A 15 -2.78 -7.46 0.63
CA VAL A 15 -1.63 -8.36 0.60
C VAL A 15 -0.34 -7.55 0.56
N SER A 16 -0.28 -6.53 -0.30
CA SER A 16 0.90 -5.67 -0.44
C SER A 16 1.23 -4.96 0.85
N ARG A 17 0.22 -4.39 1.51
CA ARG A 17 0.36 -3.77 2.83
C ARG A 17 0.88 -4.73 3.89
N ASN A 18 0.28 -5.92 4.01
CA ASN A 18 0.70 -6.91 5.00
C ASN A 18 2.14 -7.39 4.76
N ARG A 19 2.57 -7.46 3.50
CA ARG A 19 3.95 -7.79 3.13
C ARG A 19 4.92 -6.72 3.60
N ILE A 20 4.65 -5.45 3.29
CA ILE A 20 5.50 -4.33 3.71
C ILE A 20 5.64 -4.34 5.23
N GLU A 21 4.52 -4.38 5.97
CA GLU A 21 4.52 -4.46 7.44
C GLU A 21 5.33 -5.66 7.94
N GLY A 22 5.20 -6.83 7.31
CA GLY A 22 5.99 -8.01 7.68
C GLY A 22 7.49 -7.89 7.40
N TYR A 23 7.91 -7.07 6.43
CA TYR A 23 9.32 -6.86 6.12
C TYR A 23 10.01 -5.92 7.11
N VAL A 24 9.26 -4.98 7.69
CA VAL A 24 9.77 -3.83 8.43
C VAL A 24 9.43 -3.84 9.93
N HIS A 25 8.52 -4.72 10.38
CA HIS A 25 7.93 -4.75 11.74
C HIS A 25 8.95 -4.61 12.89
N ASP A 26 10.10 -5.27 12.79
CA ASP A 26 11.18 -5.23 13.80
C ASP A 26 12.48 -4.65 13.26
N MET A 27 12.39 -3.85 12.20
CA MET A 27 13.52 -3.23 11.53
C MET A 27 13.72 -1.80 12.07
N SER A 28 14.97 -1.37 12.24
CA SER A 28 15.28 0.05 12.40
C SER A 28 15.43 0.74 11.05
N PHE A 29 15.32 2.06 11.02
CA PHE A 29 15.58 2.84 9.80
C PHE A 29 16.98 2.55 9.21
N ASP A 30 18.02 2.53 10.05
CA ASP A 30 19.40 2.21 9.64
C ASP A 30 19.54 0.81 9.03
N GLN A 31 18.73 -0.16 9.47
CA GLN A 31 18.71 -1.50 8.88
C GLN A 31 17.96 -1.51 7.55
N PHE A 32 16.87 -0.75 7.44
CA PHE A 32 16.09 -0.61 6.23
C PHE A 32 16.89 0.06 5.11
N GLU A 33 17.50 1.22 5.38
CA GLU A 33 18.21 2.01 4.36
C GLU A 33 19.42 1.27 3.75
N LYS A 34 19.98 0.29 4.48
CA LYS A 34 21.13 -0.52 4.06
C LYS A 34 20.72 -1.85 3.42
N ASN A 35 19.43 -2.19 3.43
CA ASN A 35 18.93 -3.46 2.94
C ASN A 35 18.13 -3.27 1.65
N TYR A 36 18.85 -3.17 0.52
CA TYR A 36 18.25 -2.92 -0.80
C TYR A 36 17.20 -3.95 -1.21
N LEU A 37 17.33 -5.22 -0.79
CA LEU A 37 16.32 -6.24 -1.06
C LEU A 37 14.97 -5.87 -0.43
N ILE A 38 14.99 -5.37 0.80
CA ILE A 38 13.79 -4.94 1.51
C ILE A 38 13.26 -3.63 0.93
N VAL A 39 14.14 -2.67 0.63
CA VAL A 39 13.75 -1.42 -0.04
C VAL A 39 13.03 -1.71 -1.35
N ASP A 40 13.60 -2.55 -2.22
CA ASP A 40 13.01 -2.95 -3.50
C ASP A 40 11.68 -3.67 -3.31
N ALA A 41 11.59 -4.55 -2.30
CA ALA A 41 10.35 -5.23 -1.97
C ALA A 41 9.26 -4.25 -1.51
N VAL A 42 9.60 -3.26 -0.68
CA VAL A 42 8.67 -2.21 -0.24
C VAL A 42 8.21 -1.37 -1.43
N VAL A 43 9.15 -0.91 -2.24
CA VAL A 43 8.89 -0.17 -3.48
C VAL A 43 7.90 -0.91 -4.37
N ARG A 44 8.14 -2.21 -4.63
CA ARG A 44 7.25 -3.02 -5.46
C ARG A 44 5.82 -3.12 -4.90
N ASN A 45 5.68 -3.30 -3.60
CA ASN A 45 4.36 -3.40 -2.97
C ASN A 45 3.63 -2.05 -2.96
N PHE A 46 4.35 -0.94 -2.91
CA PHE A 46 3.81 0.40 -3.12
C PHE A 46 3.31 0.62 -4.55
N GLU A 47 4.06 0.19 -5.57
CA GLU A 47 3.60 0.23 -6.96
C GLU A 47 2.29 -0.55 -7.18
N ILE A 48 2.23 -1.78 -6.65
CA ILE A 48 1.04 -2.64 -6.76
C ILE A 48 -0.16 -1.95 -6.09
N THR A 49 0.04 -1.38 -4.91
CA THR A 49 -1.01 -0.64 -4.18
C THR A 49 -1.51 0.56 -4.98
N GLY A 50 -0.59 1.35 -5.56
CA GLY A 50 -0.92 2.49 -6.40
C GLY A 50 -1.73 2.08 -7.64
N GLU A 51 -1.28 1.07 -8.38
CA GLU A 51 -1.97 0.59 -9.58
C GLU A 51 -3.34 -0.01 -9.26
N ALA A 52 -3.44 -0.83 -8.21
CA ALA A 52 -4.71 -1.38 -7.75
C ALA A 52 -5.70 -0.28 -7.36
N SER A 53 -5.25 0.75 -6.63
CA SER A 53 -6.10 1.88 -6.21
C SER A 53 -6.67 2.67 -7.41
N LYS A 54 -5.89 2.80 -8.49
CA LYS A 54 -6.31 3.47 -9.72
C LYS A 54 -7.46 2.72 -10.39
N ASN A 55 -7.37 1.38 -10.42
CA ASN A 55 -8.31 0.52 -11.13
C ASN A 55 -9.61 0.22 -10.36
N ILE A 56 -9.75 0.65 -9.10
CA ILE A 56 -11.03 0.54 -8.38
C ILE A 56 -12.09 1.46 -9.06
N PRO A 57 -13.30 0.95 -9.37
CA PRO A 57 -14.39 1.74 -9.96
C PRO A 57 -14.81 2.94 -9.11
N LYS A 58 -15.33 3.99 -9.76
CA LYS A 58 -15.75 5.23 -9.08
C LYS A 58 -16.88 4.99 -8.08
N GLU A 59 -17.79 4.06 -8.36
CA GLU A 59 -18.91 3.74 -7.46
C GLU A 59 -18.42 3.11 -6.16
N ILE A 60 -17.41 2.24 -6.26
CA ILE A 60 -16.77 1.61 -5.09
C ILE A 60 -15.96 2.64 -4.31
N LYS A 61 -15.22 3.52 -5.01
CA LYS A 61 -14.55 4.66 -4.39
C LYS A 61 -15.54 5.54 -3.64
N ALA A 62 -16.69 5.89 -4.22
CA ALA A 62 -17.71 6.71 -3.56
C ALA A 62 -18.27 6.04 -2.29
N LYS A 63 -18.32 4.71 -2.24
CA LYS A 63 -18.75 3.93 -1.07
C LYS A 63 -17.74 3.96 0.08
N TYR A 64 -16.46 4.23 -0.19
CA TYR A 64 -15.39 4.26 0.81
C TYR A 64 -14.58 5.58 0.79
N PRO A 65 -15.21 6.74 1.10
CA PRO A 65 -14.59 8.08 1.03
C PRO A 65 -13.30 8.22 1.83
N GLN A 66 -13.29 7.66 3.03
CA GLN A 66 -12.15 7.56 3.97
C GLN A 66 -10.88 6.88 3.46
N MET A 67 -10.94 6.09 2.38
CA MET A 67 -9.74 5.40 1.88
C MET A 67 -8.75 6.45 1.37
N PRO A 68 -7.51 6.53 1.89
CA PRO A 68 -6.59 7.61 1.56
C PRO A 68 -5.96 7.40 0.17
N ARG A 69 -6.77 7.64 -0.85
CA ARG A 69 -6.46 7.44 -2.27
C ARG A 69 -5.29 8.29 -2.74
N GLU A 70 -5.24 9.54 -2.30
CA GLU A 70 -4.17 10.47 -2.67
C GLU A 70 -2.82 10.04 -2.10
N GLN A 71 -2.81 9.50 -0.87
CA GLN A 71 -1.59 8.94 -0.28
C GLN A 71 -1.16 7.67 -1.03
N MET A 72 -2.11 6.79 -1.36
CA MET A 72 -1.83 5.55 -2.11
C MET A 72 -1.39 5.80 -3.57
N TYR A 73 -1.89 6.86 -4.20
CA TYR A 73 -1.44 7.30 -5.51
C TYR A 73 -0.06 7.98 -5.42
N GLY A 74 0.16 8.76 -4.36
CA GLY A 74 1.43 9.41 -4.03
C GLY A 74 2.58 8.43 -3.85
N LEU A 75 2.31 7.20 -3.39
CA LEU A 75 3.31 6.11 -3.28
C LEU A 75 4.01 5.82 -4.61
N LYS A 76 3.26 5.78 -5.72
CA LYS A 76 3.84 5.59 -7.06
C LYS A 76 4.72 6.77 -7.45
N ASN A 77 4.33 7.98 -7.10
CA ASN A 77 5.10 9.19 -7.42
C ASN A 77 6.41 9.26 -6.62
N ILE A 78 6.42 8.77 -5.38
CA ILE A 78 7.64 8.66 -4.56
C ILE A 78 8.63 7.68 -5.19
N VAL A 79 8.14 6.51 -5.61
CA VAL A 79 8.96 5.50 -6.29
C VAL A 79 9.51 5.99 -7.64
N ILE A 80 8.70 6.70 -8.43
CA ILE A 80 9.07 7.11 -9.80
C ILE A 80 9.96 8.37 -9.82
N HIS A 81 9.74 9.34 -8.94
CA HIS A 81 10.49 10.59 -8.96
C HIS A 81 11.87 10.50 -8.28
N GLU A 82 12.14 9.43 -7.55
CA GLU A 82 13.37 9.27 -6.76
C GLU A 82 14.26 8.12 -7.23
N TYR A 83 14.10 7.65 -8.48
CA TYR A 83 15.03 6.70 -9.10
C TYR A 83 16.50 7.21 -9.13
N PHE A 84 16.72 8.52 -8.91
CA PHE A 84 18.04 9.15 -8.73
C PHE A 84 18.43 9.37 -7.26
N GLY A 85 17.93 8.54 -6.35
CA GLY A 85 18.23 8.61 -4.92
C GLY A 85 16.93 8.46 -4.15
N VAL A 86 16.54 7.21 -3.91
CA VAL A 86 15.36 6.89 -3.11
C VAL A 86 15.54 7.54 -1.75
N ASP A 87 14.64 8.44 -1.36
CA ASP A 87 14.57 8.96 0.00
C ASP A 87 14.03 7.83 0.88
N HIS A 88 14.95 6.98 1.36
CA HIS A 88 14.64 5.87 2.24
C HIS A 88 13.84 6.34 3.46
N HIS A 89 14.07 7.57 3.94
CA HIS A 89 13.34 8.13 5.07
C HIS A 89 11.88 8.36 4.72
N ARG A 90 11.59 8.82 3.51
CA ARG A 90 10.21 8.97 3.00
C ARG A 90 9.50 7.63 2.86
N LEU A 91 10.16 6.61 2.30
CA LEU A 91 9.61 5.25 2.21
C LEU A 91 9.31 4.67 3.59
N TRP A 92 10.25 4.80 4.52
CA TRP A 92 10.15 4.32 5.89
C TRP A 92 9.01 4.99 6.68
N THR A 93 8.86 6.31 6.53
CA THR A 93 7.84 7.09 7.25
C THR A 93 6.44 6.66 6.84
N ILE A 94 6.19 6.49 5.54
CA ILE A 94 4.86 6.12 5.04
C ILE A 94 4.45 4.75 5.54
N ASP A 95 5.39 3.82 5.58
CA ASP A 95 5.14 2.49 6.11
C ASP A 95 4.87 2.49 7.63
N THR A 96 5.71 3.16 8.41
CA THR A 96 5.62 3.10 9.89
C THR A 96 4.50 3.97 10.49
N SER A 97 4.08 5.04 9.82
CA SER A 97 3.11 6.01 10.38
C SER A 97 1.74 6.03 9.70
N ASP A 98 1.65 5.80 8.38
CA ASP A 98 0.38 5.83 7.63
C ASP A 98 -0.24 4.42 7.41
N LEU A 99 0.57 3.35 7.46
CA LEU A 99 0.08 1.98 7.26
C LEU A 99 -0.52 1.26 8.50
N PRO A 100 -0.38 1.70 9.74
CA PRO A 100 -1.17 1.13 10.83
C PRO A 100 -2.64 1.62 10.80
N ALA A 101 -2.84 2.92 10.56
CA ALA A 101 -4.16 3.57 10.68
C ALA A 101 -5.22 3.05 9.69
N ASN A 102 -4.84 2.74 8.43
CA ASN A 102 -5.81 2.29 7.41
C ASN A 102 -6.09 0.77 7.40
N LYS A 103 -5.43 -0.04 8.25
CA LYS A 103 -5.59 -1.51 8.27
C LYS A 103 -6.91 -1.93 8.91
N LYS A 104 -7.26 -1.31 10.04
CA LYS A 104 -8.53 -1.53 10.74
C LYS A 104 -9.70 -1.08 9.86
N ASP A 105 -9.49 0.05 9.18
CA ASP A 105 -10.43 0.67 8.26
C ASP A 105 -10.74 -0.21 7.03
N LEU A 106 -9.73 -0.75 6.35
CA LEU A 106 -9.96 -1.66 5.21
C LEU A 106 -10.61 -2.98 5.64
N ARG A 107 -10.18 -3.60 6.74
CA ARG A 107 -10.74 -4.90 7.21
C ARG A 107 -12.19 -4.78 7.65
N GLU A 108 -12.53 -3.76 8.45
CA GLU A 108 -13.90 -3.56 8.95
C GLU A 108 -14.85 -3.14 7.82
N ARG A 109 -14.40 -2.28 6.90
CA ARG A 109 -15.27 -1.75 5.84
C ARG A 109 -15.49 -2.71 4.68
N LEU A 110 -14.56 -3.63 4.45
CA LEU A 110 -14.70 -4.63 3.40
C LEU A 110 -15.50 -5.87 3.81
N LYS A 111 -15.91 -6.03 5.08
CA LYS A 111 -16.56 -7.25 5.60
C LYS A 111 -15.94 -8.50 4.96
N ILE A 112 -14.63 -8.68 5.14
CA ILE A 112 -13.89 -9.82 4.60
C ILE A 112 -14.30 -11.06 5.40
N LYS A 113 -15.49 -11.60 5.12
CA LYS A 113 -15.92 -12.94 5.53
C LYS A 113 -15.99 -13.91 4.35
N ASP A 114 -15.84 -13.44 3.11
CA ASP A 114 -16.04 -14.25 1.91
C ASP A 114 -14.80 -14.34 0.97
N ILE A 115 -13.61 -13.92 1.41
CA ILE A 115 -12.40 -13.86 0.53
C ILE A 115 -11.20 -14.66 1.08
N ILE A 116 -11.39 -15.44 2.13
CA ILE A 116 -10.45 -16.48 2.57
C ILE A 116 -11.23 -17.77 2.76
#